data_AF-A0A7Y4AK10-F1
#
_entry.id   AF-A0A7Y4AK10-F1
#
_cell.length_a   1.000
_cell.length_b   1.000
_cell.length_c   1.000
_cell.angle_alpha   90.00
_cell.angle_beta   90.00
_cell.angle_gamma   90.00
#
_symmetry.space_group_name_H-M   'P 1'
#
loop_
_entity.id
_entity.type
_entity.pdbx_description
1 polymer ?
#
loop_
_entity_poly.entity_id
_entity_poly.type
_entity_poly.pdbx_seq_one_letter_code
_entity_poly.pdbx_strand_id
1 'polypeptide(L)'
;MDKKVLALVISTFFMSACSDSGGTSTIASQGSVMEVKAIDGYLKGAVVWLDTTPNFIWDEGEPKADSGDGGVAELDVSGIDNYESYSVVVKAVKGVTIDLDNPDKTISYDFVMTAPAGETNITPLSTLVKLDMDTTGASKEEALSDVSEKLNISEEDILSDYTASEIVANKAKNLVACGLMPETTEKAMSTFSETGYFDTNSELTEVSSVVKELKANETVITDGNDFIPVENDGDGDTDNDGFDDENDMFPLNSSEHIDSDEDGVGDNADAFKDDPTEQYDTDKDGVGDNADAFKNDPTEQYDTDEDGVGDNADAFKDDPTEQYDTDEDGVGDNTDVFKYDPTEQYDTDEDGVGDNADAFKDDPTEQYDTDEDGVGDNTDAFIDDPTEQYDNDEDGNGDNKDPDDDNDLVLDADDNCPYLSNENQLDSNGNGIGDACDSERLATFDSAIFDTDKWL
;
A
#
# COMPACT_ATOMS: atom_id res chain seq x y z
N MET A 1 -35.41 -15.91 50.09
CA MET A 1 -35.13 -15.17 51.35
C MET A 1 -34.02 -15.92 52.07
N ASP A 2 -32.78 -15.55 51.74
CA ASP A 2 -31.75 -14.98 52.64
C ASP A 2 -30.98 -16.07 53.42
N LYS A 3 -29.65 -16.10 53.59
CA LYS A 3 -28.49 -15.32 53.15
C LYS A 3 -27.23 -16.16 53.48
N LYS A 4 -26.14 -15.86 52.77
CA LYS A 4 -24.73 -16.35 52.88
C LYS A 4 -24.16 -16.41 54.31
N VAL A 5 -23.11 -17.23 54.55
CA VAL A 5 -21.80 -16.82 55.13
C VAL A 5 -20.69 -17.87 54.84
N LEU A 6 -19.54 -17.34 54.42
CA LEU A 6 -18.21 -17.88 54.13
C LEU A 6 -17.42 -18.23 55.41
N ALA A 7 -16.56 -19.26 55.40
CA ALA A 7 -15.47 -19.39 56.38
C ALA A 7 -14.21 -20.06 55.78
N LEU A 8 -13.20 -19.21 55.64
CA LEU A 8 -11.79 -19.39 55.35
C LEU A 8 -11.08 -20.27 56.40
N VAL A 9 -10.21 -21.21 56.00
CA VAL A 9 -9.29 -21.90 56.91
C VAL A 9 -7.84 -21.64 56.47
N ILE A 10 -7.14 -20.87 57.30
CA ILE A 10 -5.68 -20.67 57.28
C ILE A 10 -5.08 -21.64 58.31
N SER A 11 -4.05 -22.42 57.94
CA SER A 11 -3.24 -23.20 58.90
C SER A 11 -1.75 -23.16 58.49
N THR A 12 -0.99 -22.24 59.09
CA THR A 12 0.09 -22.49 60.07
C THR A 12 1.50 -22.71 59.54
N PHE A 13 2.27 -21.62 59.70
CA PHE A 13 3.70 -21.48 59.99
C PHE A 13 4.38 -22.66 60.73
N PHE A 14 5.57 -23.04 60.24
CA PHE A 14 6.67 -23.57 61.06
C PHE A 14 7.81 -22.55 61.06
N MET A 15 8.14 -22.03 62.25
CA MET A 15 9.41 -21.34 62.49
C MET A 15 10.51 -22.38 62.73
N SER A 16 11.60 -22.27 61.99
CA SER A 16 12.92 -22.72 62.46
C SER A 16 13.91 -21.59 62.20
N ALA A 17 14.45 -21.05 63.30
CA ALA A 17 15.48 -20.03 63.29
C ALA A 17 16.85 -20.70 63.18
N CYS A 18 17.68 -20.27 62.22
CA CYS A 18 19.12 -20.26 62.37
C CYS A 18 19.71 -19.03 61.67
N SER A 19 20.55 -18.35 62.45
CA SER A 19 21.43 -17.23 62.12
C SER A 19 22.38 -17.55 60.97
N ASP A 20 22.60 -16.61 60.03
CA ASP A 20 23.87 -15.88 59.86
C ASP A 20 23.95 -15.13 58.50
N SER A 21 24.62 -13.97 58.56
CA SER A 21 25.32 -13.18 57.53
C SER A 21 24.64 -12.76 56.20
N GLY A 22 24.63 -11.44 55.99
CA GLY A 22 24.04 -10.74 54.85
C GLY A 22 24.58 -11.11 53.47
N GLY A 23 23.64 -11.28 52.54
CA GLY A 23 23.83 -11.22 51.10
C GLY A 23 22.59 -10.56 50.52
N THR A 24 22.78 -9.56 49.66
CA THR A 24 21.72 -8.84 48.96
C THR A 24 20.91 -9.83 48.14
N SER A 25 19.77 -10.28 48.66
CA SER A 25 18.80 -11.04 47.86
C SER A 25 18.16 -10.08 46.89
N THR A 26 18.67 -10.09 45.66
CA THR A 26 17.88 -9.76 44.48
C THR A 26 16.58 -10.53 44.58
N ILE A 27 15.46 -9.80 44.66
CA ILE A 27 14.13 -10.38 44.48
C ILE A 27 14.14 -10.91 43.06
N ALA A 28 14.31 -12.22 42.91
CA ALA A 28 13.99 -12.88 41.65
C ALA A 28 12.48 -12.72 41.48
N SER A 29 12.10 -11.91 40.49
CA SER A 29 10.77 -11.91 39.91
C SER A 29 10.40 -13.36 39.64
N GLN A 30 9.35 -13.89 40.26
CA GLN A 30 8.77 -15.13 39.77
C GLN A 30 8.19 -14.79 38.40
N GLY A 31 8.79 -15.34 37.35
CA GLY A 31 8.29 -15.13 36.00
C GLY A 31 6.89 -15.74 35.86
N SER A 32 6.00 -15.00 35.23
CA SER A 32 4.68 -15.51 34.86
C SER A 32 4.85 -16.26 33.54
N VAL A 33 4.53 -17.54 33.52
CA VAL A 33 4.55 -18.39 32.32
C VAL A 33 3.12 -18.69 31.90
N MET A 34 2.80 -18.49 30.63
CA MET A 34 1.55 -18.92 30.01
C MET A 34 1.78 -20.27 29.32
N GLU A 35 0.92 -21.24 29.60
CA GLU A 35 0.90 -22.54 28.93
C GLU A 35 -0.10 -22.48 27.78
N VAL A 36 0.33 -22.77 26.56
CA VAL A 36 -0.51 -22.79 25.35
C VAL A 36 -0.46 -24.19 24.75
N LYS A 37 -1.60 -24.71 24.29
CA LYS A 37 -1.68 -25.99 23.57
C LYS A 37 -2.08 -25.79 22.12
N ALA A 38 -1.27 -26.31 21.21
CA ALA A 38 -1.56 -26.35 19.78
C ALA A 38 -2.36 -27.62 19.43
N ILE A 39 -3.55 -27.48 18.84
CA ILE A 39 -4.48 -28.60 18.52
C ILE A 39 -4.75 -29.41 19.80
N ASP A 40 -4.92 -28.74 20.94
CA ASP A 40 -5.05 -29.38 22.27
C ASP A 40 -3.92 -30.37 22.61
N GLY A 41 -2.73 -30.11 22.08
CA GLY A 41 -1.52 -30.82 22.45
C GLY A 41 -1.02 -31.88 21.47
N TYR A 42 -1.46 -31.81 20.21
CA TYR A 42 -1.08 -32.80 19.19
C TYR A 42 0.01 -32.28 18.24
N LEU A 43 0.18 -30.97 18.12
CA LEU A 43 1.25 -30.42 17.28
C LEU A 43 2.51 -30.18 18.09
N LYS A 44 3.56 -30.93 17.82
CA LYS A 44 4.91 -30.72 18.35
C LYS A 44 5.78 -29.99 17.33
N GLY A 45 6.53 -28.99 17.77
CA GLY A 45 7.37 -28.16 16.91
C GLY A 45 6.60 -27.12 16.09
N ALA A 46 5.38 -26.78 16.51
CA ALA A 46 4.66 -25.62 16.00
C ALA A 46 5.19 -24.36 16.68
N VAL A 47 5.26 -23.26 15.92
CA VAL A 47 5.73 -21.97 16.44
C VAL A 47 4.56 -21.25 17.10
N VAL A 48 4.72 -20.84 18.35
CA VAL A 48 3.65 -20.21 19.14
C VAL A 48 4.12 -18.87 19.66
N TRP A 49 3.31 -17.83 19.54
CA TRP A 49 3.60 -16.52 20.13
C TRP A 49 2.34 -15.79 20.59
N LEU A 50 2.53 -14.88 21.54
CA LEU A 50 1.49 -13.95 21.99
C LEU A 50 1.48 -12.74 21.05
N ASP A 51 0.40 -12.59 20.29
CA ASP A 51 0.22 -11.49 19.34
C ASP A 51 -0.33 -10.26 20.07
N THR A 52 0.60 -9.39 20.47
CA THR A 52 0.32 -8.15 21.20
C THR A 52 -0.02 -6.99 20.28
N THR A 53 0.41 -7.08 19.01
CA THR A 53 0.12 -6.12 17.95
C THR A 53 -0.65 -6.85 16.86
N PRO A 54 -1.99 -6.85 16.87
CA PRO A 54 -2.84 -7.83 16.17
C PRO A 54 -2.63 -7.79 14.64
N ASN A 55 -1.59 -8.48 14.18
CA ASN A 55 -1.11 -8.49 12.80
C ASN A 55 -0.70 -9.91 12.35
N PHE A 56 -0.84 -10.93 13.21
CA PHE A 56 -0.43 -12.31 12.94
C PHE A 56 1.05 -12.49 12.61
N ILE A 57 1.90 -11.49 12.86
CA ILE A 57 3.34 -11.52 12.60
C ILE A 57 4.02 -11.47 13.96
N TRP A 58 5.04 -12.29 14.15
CA TRP A 58 5.83 -12.21 15.38
C TRP A 58 6.70 -10.95 15.35
N ASP A 59 6.48 -10.05 16.30
CA ASP A 59 7.26 -8.82 16.47
C ASP A 59 8.36 -8.96 17.54
N GLU A 60 9.45 -8.20 17.39
CA GLU A 60 10.52 -8.18 18.39
C GLU A 60 9.98 -7.68 19.74
N GLY A 61 10.00 -8.56 20.75
CA GLY A 61 9.48 -8.28 22.08
C GLY A 61 8.25 -9.12 22.45
N GLU A 62 7.65 -9.81 21.49
CA GLU A 62 6.55 -10.73 21.75
C GLU A 62 7.05 -12.08 22.30
N PRO A 63 6.44 -12.62 23.37
CA PRO A 63 6.75 -13.95 23.88
C PRO A 63 6.53 -15.00 22.79
N LYS A 64 7.54 -15.84 22.58
CA LYS A 64 7.54 -16.88 21.56
C LYS A 64 8.18 -18.16 22.08
N ALA A 65 7.61 -19.30 21.72
CA ALA A 65 8.17 -20.62 22.00
C ALA A 65 7.70 -21.63 20.94
N ASP A 66 8.47 -22.71 20.76
CA ASP A 66 8.03 -23.86 19.97
C ASP A 66 7.25 -24.83 20.88
N SER A 67 6.22 -25.47 20.35
CA SER A 67 5.47 -26.47 21.08
C SER A 67 6.30 -27.74 21.32
N GLY A 68 6.29 -28.24 22.56
CA GLY A 68 7.04 -29.41 23.00
C GLY A 68 6.24 -30.71 22.97
N ASP A 69 6.61 -31.64 23.86
CA ASP A 69 5.86 -32.89 24.04
C ASP A 69 4.44 -32.59 24.53
N GLY A 70 3.45 -33.27 23.96
CA GLY A 70 2.04 -32.97 24.22
C GLY A 70 1.60 -31.60 23.67
N GLY A 71 2.30 -31.09 22.66
CA GLY A 71 1.95 -29.87 21.91
C GLY A 71 1.84 -28.60 22.75
N VAL A 72 2.54 -28.57 23.88
CA VAL A 72 2.54 -27.46 24.84
C VAL A 72 3.67 -26.48 24.54
N ALA A 73 3.37 -25.20 24.40
CA ALA A 73 4.33 -24.11 24.37
C ALA A 73 4.26 -23.29 25.67
N GLU A 74 5.42 -23.00 26.26
CA GLU A 74 5.54 -22.17 27.47
C GLU A 74 6.01 -20.77 27.07
N LEU A 75 5.11 -19.78 27.12
CA LEU A 75 5.41 -18.39 26.80
C LEU A 75 5.81 -17.63 28.06
N ASP A 76 6.99 -17.02 28.06
CA ASP A 76 7.41 -16.12 29.13
C ASP A 76 6.72 -14.76 28.98
N VAL A 77 5.62 -14.58 29.71
CA VAL A 77 4.83 -13.33 29.72
C VAL A 77 5.28 -12.38 30.84
N SER A 78 6.46 -12.62 31.42
CA SER A 78 7.04 -11.78 32.46
C SER A 78 7.31 -10.38 31.93
N GLY A 79 6.52 -9.41 32.38
CA GLY A 79 6.65 -8.01 31.95
C GLY A 79 5.56 -7.53 31.00
N ILE A 80 4.60 -8.40 30.66
CA ILE A 80 3.41 -8.03 29.89
C ILE A 80 2.22 -7.93 30.85
N ASP A 81 1.77 -6.70 31.09
CA ASP A 81 0.56 -6.46 31.87
C ASP A 81 -0.68 -6.88 31.06
N ASN A 82 -1.64 -7.52 31.72
CA ASN A 82 -2.90 -7.99 31.11
C ASN A 82 -2.70 -8.89 29.87
N TYR A 83 -1.71 -9.78 29.89
CA TYR A 83 -1.43 -10.65 28.74
C TYR A 83 -2.66 -11.45 28.23
N GLU A 84 -3.65 -11.69 29.09
CA GLU A 84 -4.93 -12.36 28.76
C GLU A 84 -5.81 -11.54 27.79
N SER A 85 -5.51 -10.26 27.54
CA SER A 85 -6.23 -9.45 26.54
C SER A 85 -5.71 -9.61 25.11
N TYR A 86 -4.64 -10.38 24.93
CA TYR A 86 -4.03 -10.63 23.63
C TYR A 86 -4.39 -12.03 23.13
N SER A 87 -4.38 -12.19 21.80
CA SER A 87 -4.56 -13.48 21.16
C SER A 87 -3.23 -14.21 21.08
N VAL A 88 -3.29 -15.53 20.97
CA VAL A 88 -2.13 -16.37 20.74
C VAL A 88 -2.23 -16.94 19.34
N VAL A 89 -1.12 -16.89 18.61
CA VAL A 89 -1.03 -17.46 17.27
C VAL A 89 -0.16 -18.71 17.32
N VAL A 90 -0.62 -19.75 16.61
CA VAL A 90 0.10 -21.00 16.40
C VAL A 90 0.31 -21.15 14.91
N LYS A 91 1.57 -21.23 14.47
CA LYS A 91 1.95 -21.60 13.10
C LYS A 91 2.50 -23.03 13.09
N ALA A 92 1.79 -23.92 12.43
CA ALA A 92 2.29 -25.24 12.07
C ALA A 92 3.12 -25.11 10.78
N VAL A 93 4.28 -25.76 10.74
CA VAL A 93 5.27 -25.62 9.66
C VAL A 93 5.49 -26.96 8.95
N LYS A 94 5.28 -26.98 7.62
CA LYS A 94 5.55 -28.11 6.70
C LYS A 94 6.95 -28.65 6.95
N GLY A 95 7.07 -29.98 7.06
CA GLY A 95 8.37 -30.64 7.25
C GLY A 95 9.03 -30.43 8.62
N VAL A 96 8.42 -29.68 9.54
CA VAL A 96 8.97 -29.41 10.88
C VAL A 96 8.01 -29.85 11.97
N THR A 97 6.75 -29.42 11.90
CA THR A 97 5.74 -29.74 12.90
C THR A 97 5.30 -31.19 12.75
N ILE A 98 5.21 -31.90 13.87
CA ILE A 98 4.82 -33.31 13.96
C ILE A 98 3.43 -33.37 14.58
N ASP A 99 2.53 -34.05 13.88
CA ASP A 99 1.28 -34.54 14.47
C ASP A 99 1.61 -35.76 15.36
N LEU A 100 1.34 -35.66 16.66
CA LEU A 100 1.65 -36.70 17.63
C LEU A 100 0.79 -37.97 17.47
N ASP A 101 -0.30 -37.92 16.70
CA ASP A 101 -1.03 -39.14 16.29
C ASP A 101 -0.25 -39.93 15.23
N ASN A 102 0.59 -39.24 14.46
CA ASN A 102 1.47 -39.80 13.44
C ASN A 102 2.94 -39.41 13.71
N PRO A 103 3.53 -39.83 14.84
CA PRO A 103 4.78 -39.28 15.36
C PRO A 103 6.02 -39.53 14.46
N ASP A 104 5.88 -40.40 13.46
CA ASP A 104 6.92 -40.73 12.49
C ASP A 104 6.86 -39.84 11.23
N LYS A 105 5.85 -38.97 11.09
CA LYS A 105 5.65 -38.06 9.95
C LYS A 105 5.51 -36.62 10.42
N THR A 106 6.07 -35.70 9.65
CA THR A 106 5.77 -34.27 9.77
C THR A 106 4.53 -33.95 8.97
N ILE A 107 3.85 -32.85 9.29
CA ILE A 107 2.74 -32.34 8.48
C ILE A 107 3.24 -31.94 7.08
N SER A 108 2.36 -32.04 6.09
CA SER A 108 2.64 -31.82 4.67
C SER A 108 2.35 -30.41 4.17
N TYR A 109 1.73 -29.55 4.99
CA TYR A 109 1.38 -28.17 4.65
C TYR A 109 1.54 -27.24 5.85
N ASP A 110 1.77 -25.96 5.59
CA ASP A 110 1.74 -24.90 6.60
C ASP A 110 0.30 -24.56 6.97
N PHE A 111 0.04 -24.16 8.21
CA PHE A 111 -1.21 -23.49 8.57
C PHE A 111 -1.08 -22.67 9.85
N VAL A 112 -1.89 -21.63 9.94
CA VAL A 112 -1.92 -20.65 11.04
C VAL A 112 -3.27 -20.73 11.73
N MET A 113 -3.23 -20.84 13.05
CA MET A 113 -4.41 -20.82 13.92
C MET A 113 -4.27 -19.74 14.96
N THR A 114 -5.41 -19.25 15.43
CA THR A 114 -5.51 -18.30 16.54
C THR A 114 -6.74 -18.62 17.39
N ALA A 115 -6.92 -17.90 18.48
CA ALA A 115 -8.10 -17.98 19.33
C ALA A 115 -8.49 -16.61 19.87
N PRO A 116 -9.73 -16.45 20.38
CA PRO A 116 -10.13 -15.28 21.16
C PRO A 116 -9.16 -15.01 22.32
N ALA A 117 -8.96 -13.73 22.63
CA ALA A 117 -8.07 -13.32 23.71
C ALA A 117 -8.36 -14.06 25.03
N GLY A 118 -7.29 -14.51 25.69
CA GLY A 118 -7.33 -15.26 26.95
C GLY A 118 -7.52 -16.77 26.78
N GLU A 119 -7.78 -17.27 25.57
CA GLU A 119 -7.77 -18.71 25.29
C GLU A 119 -6.35 -19.26 25.17
N THR A 120 -6.16 -20.47 25.69
CA THR A 120 -4.86 -21.16 25.71
C THR A 120 -4.85 -22.46 24.91
N ASN A 121 -6.02 -22.96 24.51
CA ASN A 121 -6.14 -24.08 23.58
C ASN A 121 -6.42 -23.53 22.19
N ILE A 122 -5.41 -23.59 21.32
CA ILE A 122 -5.49 -23.04 19.97
C ILE A 122 -5.80 -24.18 19.00
N THR A 123 -7.00 -24.12 18.43
CA THR A 123 -7.61 -25.18 17.60
C THR A 123 -8.28 -24.57 16.37
N PRO A 124 -8.55 -25.37 15.32
CA PRO A 124 -9.29 -24.87 14.15
C PRO A 124 -10.65 -24.27 14.53
N LEU A 125 -11.34 -24.84 15.52
CA LEU A 125 -12.62 -24.33 16.02
C LEU A 125 -12.47 -22.99 16.74
N SER A 126 -11.45 -22.83 17.58
CA SER A 126 -11.15 -21.55 18.23
C SER A 126 -10.77 -20.46 17.21
N THR A 127 -10.13 -20.84 16.10
CA THR A 127 -9.80 -19.94 15.00
C THR A 127 -11.05 -19.45 14.28
N LEU A 128 -12.01 -20.32 14.01
CA LEU A 128 -13.30 -19.91 13.44
C LEU A 128 -14.08 -18.97 14.37
N VAL A 129 -14.03 -19.17 15.69
CA VAL A 129 -14.63 -18.22 16.65
C VAL A 129 -13.94 -16.85 16.57
N LYS A 130 -12.60 -16.81 16.52
CA LYS A 130 -11.87 -15.54 16.39
C LYS A 130 -12.14 -14.86 15.05
N LEU A 131 -12.22 -15.64 13.97
CA LEU A 131 -12.51 -15.16 12.63
C LEU A 131 -13.88 -14.49 12.57
N ASP A 132 -14.90 -15.16 13.11
CA ASP A 132 -16.24 -14.60 13.16
C ASP A 132 -16.29 -13.30 13.99
N MET A 133 -15.64 -13.27 15.16
CA MET A 133 -15.52 -12.06 15.98
C MET A 133 -14.87 -10.89 15.24
N ASP A 134 -13.76 -11.11 14.56
CA ASP A 134 -13.00 -10.04 13.90
C ASP A 134 -13.68 -9.52 12.64
N THR A 135 -14.28 -10.42 11.88
CA THR A 135 -14.87 -10.10 10.57
C THR A 135 -16.27 -9.51 10.68
N THR A 136 -16.99 -9.78 11.79
CA THR A 136 -18.35 -9.26 12.02
C THR A 136 -18.43 -8.21 13.14
N GLY A 137 -17.45 -8.19 14.04
CA GLY A 137 -17.51 -7.43 15.29
C GLY A 137 -18.36 -8.06 16.39
N ALA A 138 -18.73 -9.34 16.25
CA ALA A 138 -19.52 -10.09 17.22
C ALA A 138 -18.79 -10.26 18.57
N SER A 139 -19.58 -10.38 19.65
CA SER A 139 -19.04 -10.84 20.93
C SER A 139 -18.63 -12.31 20.86
N LYS A 140 -17.80 -12.75 21.80
CA LYS A 140 -17.37 -14.15 21.90
C LYS A 140 -18.55 -15.11 22.03
N GLU A 141 -19.58 -14.73 22.80
CA GLU A 141 -20.78 -15.54 22.97
C GLU A 141 -21.62 -15.66 21.70
N GLU A 142 -21.70 -14.58 20.90
CA GLU A 142 -22.38 -14.59 19.60
C GLU A 142 -21.61 -15.47 18.60
N ALA A 143 -20.30 -15.28 18.48
CA ALA A 143 -19.45 -16.07 17.59
C ALA A 143 -19.46 -17.58 17.94
N LEU A 144 -19.52 -17.92 19.24
CA LEU A 144 -19.69 -19.30 19.68
C LEU A 144 -21.01 -19.91 19.20
N SER A 145 -22.11 -19.15 19.30
CA SER A 145 -23.42 -19.59 18.81
C SER A 145 -23.40 -19.80 17.29
N ASP A 146 -22.73 -18.91 16.55
CA ASP A 146 -22.69 -18.96 15.10
C ASP A 146 -21.85 -20.15 14.60
N VAL A 147 -20.66 -20.37 15.17
CA VAL A 147 -19.84 -21.55 14.89
C VAL A 147 -20.56 -22.85 15.28
N SER A 148 -21.24 -22.86 16.43
CA SER A 148 -22.06 -23.98 16.92
C SER A 148 -23.14 -24.36 15.91
N GLU A 149 -23.90 -23.39 15.41
CA GLU A 149 -24.99 -23.62 14.45
C GLU A 149 -24.45 -24.08 13.09
N LYS A 150 -23.38 -23.45 12.60
CA LYS A 150 -22.77 -23.77 11.29
C LYS A 150 -22.19 -25.17 11.27
N LEU A 151 -21.52 -25.60 12.34
CA LEU A 151 -20.84 -26.89 12.38
C LEU A 151 -21.64 -27.99 13.09
N ASN A 152 -22.78 -27.68 13.72
CA ASN A 152 -23.54 -28.62 14.54
C ASN A 152 -22.65 -29.29 15.62
N ILE A 153 -22.02 -28.45 16.42
CA ILE A 153 -21.16 -28.77 17.57
C ILE A 153 -21.72 -28.02 18.78
N SER A 154 -21.72 -28.60 19.98
CA SER A 154 -22.22 -27.86 21.15
C SER A 154 -21.27 -26.72 21.52
N GLU A 155 -21.80 -25.58 21.99
CA GLU A 155 -20.98 -24.43 22.40
C GLU A 155 -19.92 -24.79 23.46
N GLU A 156 -20.23 -25.76 24.33
CA GLU A 156 -19.31 -26.25 25.37
C GLU A 156 -18.13 -27.04 24.79
N ASP A 157 -18.27 -27.57 23.57
CA ASP A 157 -17.26 -28.39 22.89
C ASP A 157 -16.33 -27.59 21.96
N ILE A 158 -16.66 -26.33 21.63
CA ILE A 158 -15.92 -25.52 20.63
C ILE A 158 -14.55 -25.06 21.15
N LEU A 159 -14.51 -24.58 22.40
CA LEU A 159 -13.29 -24.07 23.05
C LEU A 159 -12.75 -25.00 24.15
N SER A 160 -13.36 -26.18 24.33
CA SER A 160 -12.87 -27.16 25.29
C SER A 160 -11.86 -28.12 24.64
N ASP A 161 -11.51 -29.17 25.38
CA ASP A 161 -10.74 -30.29 24.84
C ASP A 161 -11.60 -31.00 23.79
N TYR A 162 -11.40 -30.62 22.53
CA TYR A 162 -12.22 -31.09 21.44
C TYR A 162 -11.87 -32.55 21.05
N THR A 163 -10.77 -33.10 21.58
CA THR A 163 -10.39 -34.51 21.39
C THR A 163 -11.16 -35.45 22.33
N ALA A 164 -11.80 -34.90 23.36
CA ALA A 164 -12.73 -35.64 24.20
C ALA A 164 -13.95 -36.17 23.42
N SER A 165 -14.22 -35.64 22.22
CA SER A 165 -15.31 -36.06 21.34
C SER A 165 -14.81 -36.40 19.94
N GLU A 166 -14.85 -37.69 19.58
CA GLU A 166 -14.39 -38.21 18.29
C GLU A 166 -15.01 -37.48 17.09
N ILE A 167 -16.29 -37.14 17.16
CA ILE A 167 -16.97 -36.41 16.08
C ILE A 167 -16.51 -34.95 15.99
N VAL A 168 -16.23 -34.29 17.12
CA VAL A 168 -15.75 -32.90 17.12
C VAL A 168 -14.32 -32.84 16.60
N ALA A 169 -13.48 -33.78 17.03
CA ALA A 169 -12.13 -33.96 16.50
C ALA A 169 -12.13 -34.23 14.99
N ASN A 170 -13.02 -35.13 14.51
CA ASN A 170 -13.13 -35.41 13.09
C ASN A 170 -13.53 -34.16 12.29
N LYS A 171 -14.53 -33.40 12.77
CA LYS A 171 -14.94 -32.14 12.13
C LYS A 171 -13.79 -31.13 12.07
N ALA A 172 -13.09 -30.91 13.18
CA ALA A 172 -11.93 -30.01 13.23
C ALA A 172 -10.82 -30.43 12.26
N LYS A 173 -10.50 -31.72 12.18
CA LYS A 173 -9.51 -32.26 11.24
C LYS A 173 -9.88 -31.96 9.79
N ASN A 174 -11.14 -32.16 9.42
CA ASN A 174 -11.60 -31.92 8.05
C ASN A 174 -11.63 -30.43 7.70
N LEU A 175 -11.86 -29.53 8.66
CA LEU A 175 -11.73 -28.09 8.41
C LEU A 175 -10.30 -27.70 8.00
N VAL A 176 -9.29 -28.29 8.65
CA VAL A 176 -7.88 -28.07 8.29
C VAL A 176 -7.57 -28.70 6.92
N ALA A 177 -8.00 -29.95 6.72
CA ALA A 177 -7.75 -30.69 5.49
C ALA A 177 -8.36 -30.05 4.24
N CYS A 178 -9.51 -29.38 4.37
CA CYS A 178 -10.14 -28.63 3.29
C CYS A 178 -9.52 -27.25 3.03
N GLY A 179 -8.36 -26.92 3.62
CA GLY A 179 -7.66 -25.66 3.39
C GLY A 179 -8.31 -24.42 4.02
N LEU A 180 -9.21 -24.58 5.01
CA LEU A 180 -9.90 -23.43 5.61
C LEU A 180 -9.05 -22.63 6.60
N MET A 181 -7.94 -23.20 7.07
CA MET A 181 -7.00 -22.49 7.93
C MET A 181 -5.99 -21.75 7.05
N PRO A 182 -5.72 -20.46 7.29
CA PRO A 182 -4.75 -19.72 6.49
C PRO A 182 -3.38 -20.39 6.51
N GLU A 183 -2.76 -20.60 5.36
CA GLU A 183 -1.45 -21.27 5.25
C GLU A 183 -0.31 -20.38 5.75
N THR A 184 -0.45 -19.06 5.55
CA THR A 184 0.56 -18.06 5.94
C THR A 184 -0.03 -17.01 6.88
N THR A 185 0.85 -16.30 7.58
CA THR A 185 0.49 -15.18 8.45
C THR A 185 -0.08 -14.01 7.66
N GLU A 186 0.40 -13.81 6.42
CA GLU A 186 -0.12 -12.80 5.50
C GLU A 186 -1.54 -13.16 5.05
N LYS A 187 -1.77 -14.42 4.66
CA LYS A 187 -3.11 -14.91 4.33
C LYS A 187 -4.03 -14.76 5.53
N ALA A 188 -3.58 -15.10 6.74
CA ALA A 188 -4.35 -14.89 7.96
C ALA A 188 -4.74 -13.43 8.15
N MET A 189 -3.80 -12.49 8.00
CA MET A 189 -4.10 -11.06 8.10
C MET A 189 -5.15 -10.62 7.08
N SER A 190 -5.02 -11.05 5.82
CA SER A 190 -6.00 -10.73 4.77
C SER A 190 -7.39 -11.31 5.07
N THR A 191 -7.48 -12.60 5.43
CA THR A 191 -8.72 -13.33 5.74
C THR A 191 -9.46 -12.69 6.92
N PHE A 192 -8.76 -12.31 7.99
CA PHE A 192 -9.37 -11.71 9.17
C PHE A 192 -9.75 -10.23 8.98
N SER A 193 -9.26 -9.59 7.92
CA SER A 193 -9.64 -8.20 7.57
C SER A 193 -10.89 -8.12 6.66
N GLU A 194 -11.31 -9.24 6.07
CA GLU A 194 -12.45 -9.29 5.16
C GLU A 194 -13.77 -9.33 5.95
N THR A 195 -14.66 -8.37 5.69
CA THR A 195 -15.91 -8.24 6.45
C THR A 195 -16.83 -9.43 6.22
N GLY A 196 -17.22 -10.09 7.31
CA GLY A 196 -18.15 -11.23 7.31
C GLY A 196 -17.63 -12.49 6.64
N TYR A 197 -16.31 -12.73 6.61
CA TYR A 197 -15.68 -13.83 5.88
C TYR A 197 -16.37 -15.19 6.06
N PHE A 198 -16.81 -15.52 7.29
CA PHE A 198 -17.46 -16.81 7.57
C PHE A 198 -18.84 -16.99 6.90
N ASP A 199 -19.45 -15.91 6.42
CA ASP A 199 -20.73 -15.92 5.68
C ASP A 199 -20.58 -15.56 4.21
N THR A 200 -19.54 -14.79 3.85
CA THR A 200 -19.34 -14.27 2.49
C THR A 200 -18.46 -15.18 1.64
N ASN A 201 -17.53 -15.92 2.26
CA ASN A 201 -16.65 -16.82 1.54
C ASN A 201 -17.42 -18.10 1.12
N SER A 202 -17.46 -18.36 -0.18
CA SER A 202 -18.22 -19.47 -0.76
C SER A 202 -17.68 -20.83 -0.36
N GLU A 203 -16.36 -21.01 -0.36
CA GLU A 203 -15.71 -22.28 0.00
C GLU A 203 -15.95 -22.61 1.47
N LEU A 204 -15.74 -21.64 2.37
CA LEU A 204 -15.99 -21.82 3.79
C LEU A 204 -17.47 -22.10 4.09
N THR A 205 -18.40 -21.50 3.34
CA THR A 205 -19.84 -21.81 3.43
C THR A 205 -20.16 -23.23 2.97
N GLU A 206 -19.51 -23.70 1.90
CA GLU A 206 -19.69 -25.05 1.37
C GLU A 206 -19.08 -26.10 2.32
N VAL A 207 -17.81 -25.95 2.69
CA VAL A 207 -17.11 -26.86 3.60
C VAL A 207 -17.82 -26.92 4.95
N SER A 208 -18.23 -25.79 5.53
CA SER A 208 -18.97 -25.80 6.80
C SER A 208 -20.30 -26.56 6.68
N SER A 209 -20.99 -26.45 5.54
CA SER A 209 -22.22 -27.21 5.27
C SER A 209 -21.96 -28.72 5.15
N VAL A 210 -20.87 -29.12 4.51
CA VAL A 210 -20.47 -30.54 4.41
C VAL A 210 -20.06 -31.09 5.79
N VAL A 211 -19.20 -30.36 6.49
CA VAL A 211 -18.68 -30.73 7.83
C VAL A 211 -19.82 -30.79 8.87
N LYS A 212 -20.86 -29.97 8.74
CA LYS A 212 -22.04 -29.99 9.62
C LYS A 212 -22.69 -31.36 9.71
N GLU A 213 -22.85 -32.02 8.56
CA GLU A 213 -23.54 -33.31 8.40
C GLU A 213 -22.59 -34.53 8.41
N LEU A 214 -21.29 -34.29 8.55
CA LEU A 214 -20.24 -35.31 8.55
C LEU A 214 -20.46 -36.34 9.67
N LYS A 215 -20.31 -37.63 9.34
CA LYS A 215 -20.33 -38.72 10.32
C LYS A 215 -18.95 -38.98 10.90
N ALA A 216 -18.88 -39.73 12.00
CA ALA A 216 -17.62 -39.99 12.70
C ALA A 216 -16.61 -40.81 11.88
N ASN A 217 -17.06 -41.62 10.92
CA ASN A 217 -16.21 -42.47 10.07
C ASN A 217 -16.01 -41.92 8.64
N GLU A 218 -16.44 -40.68 8.40
CA GLU A 218 -16.30 -40.03 7.09
C GLU A 218 -15.14 -39.03 7.11
N THR A 219 -14.52 -38.84 5.96
CA THR A 219 -13.54 -37.78 5.66
C THR A 219 -14.02 -37.03 4.44
N VAL A 220 -13.68 -35.75 4.32
CA VAL A 220 -14.02 -34.91 3.19
C VAL A 220 -12.86 -34.95 2.21
N ILE A 221 -13.16 -35.28 0.96
CA ILE A 221 -12.26 -35.16 -0.19
C ILE A 221 -12.74 -34.05 -1.12
N THR A 222 -11.91 -33.63 -2.06
CA THR A 222 -12.24 -32.66 -3.11
C THR A 222 -11.79 -33.15 -4.49
N ASP A 223 -12.43 -32.64 -5.53
CA ASP A 223 -11.97 -32.74 -6.92
C ASP A 223 -11.47 -31.38 -7.47
N GLY A 224 -11.20 -30.44 -6.55
CA GLY A 224 -10.88 -29.06 -6.86
C GLY A 224 -12.11 -28.17 -7.09
N ASN A 225 -13.33 -28.74 -7.16
CA ASN A 225 -14.57 -27.96 -7.34
C ASN A 225 -15.61 -28.25 -6.27
N ASP A 226 -15.75 -29.50 -5.85
CA ASP A 226 -16.78 -29.93 -4.90
C ASP A 226 -16.15 -30.61 -3.66
N PHE A 227 -16.74 -30.40 -2.48
CA PHE A 227 -16.36 -31.13 -1.26
C PHE A 227 -17.28 -32.32 -1.00
N ILE A 228 -16.70 -33.53 -0.93
CA ILE A 228 -17.46 -34.79 -0.91
C ILE A 228 -17.10 -35.60 0.35
N PRO A 229 -18.08 -35.91 1.22
CA PRO A 229 -17.84 -36.83 2.34
C PRO A 229 -17.78 -38.28 1.84
N VAL A 230 -16.68 -38.98 2.14
CA VAL A 230 -16.44 -40.38 1.81
C VAL A 230 -16.19 -41.20 3.07
N GLU A 231 -16.65 -42.46 3.07
CA GLU A 231 -16.31 -43.39 4.14
C GLU A 231 -14.87 -43.88 3.95
N ASN A 232 -14.08 -43.88 5.01
CA ASN A 232 -12.76 -44.52 4.96
C ASN A 232 -12.95 -46.05 4.89
N ASP A 233 -12.75 -46.63 3.70
CA ASP A 233 -12.92 -48.06 3.45
C ASP A 233 -11.61 -48.87 3.62
N GLY A 234 -10.50 -48.17 3.87
CA GLY A 234 -9.21 -48.72 4.21
C GLY A 234 -8.48 -49.37 3.03
N ASP A 235 -8.78 -48.95 1.80
CA ASP A 235 -8.06 -49.38 0.60
C ASP A 235 -6.67 -48.71 0.46
N GLY A 236 -6.47 -47.58 1.12
CA GLY A 236 -5.22 -46.81 1.14
C GLY A 236 -5.09 -45.78 0.03
N ASP A 237 -6.20 -45.45 -0.65
CA ASP A 237 -6.34 -44.41 -1.69
C ASP A 237 -7.64 -43.64 -1.36
N THR A 238 -7.52 -42.65 -0.48
CA THR A 238 -8.67 -42.05 0.20
C THR A 238 -9.58 -41.28 -0.77
N ASP A 239 -9.02 -40.65 -1.81
CA ASP A 239 -9.77 -39.87 -2.78
C ASP A 239 -10.01 -40.59 -4.12
N ASN A 240 -9.48 -41.82 -4.26
CA ASN A 240 -9.68 -42.72 -5.40
C ASN A 240 -9.15 -42.15 -6.72
N ASP A 241 -8.07 -41.37 -6.69
CA ASP A 241 -7.43 -40.80 -7.88
C ASP A 241 -6.46 -41.79 -8.57
N GLY A 242 -6.14 -42.89 -7.88
CA GLY A 242 -5.27 -43.97 -8.34
C GLY A 242 -3.84 -43.91 -7.82
N PHE A 243 -3.53 -42.99 -6.90
CA PHE A 243 -2.29 -42.92 -6.15
C PHE A 243 -2.53 -43.28 -4.68
N ASP A 244 -1.77 -44.24 -4.16
CA ASP A 244 -1.89 -44.62 -2.74
C ASP A 244 -1.51 -43.42 -1.84
N ASP A 245 -2.24 -43.20 -0.73
CA ASP A 245 -2.05 -42.10 0.24
C ASP A 245 -0.59 -41.90 0.70
N GLU A 246 0.25 -42.95 0.65
CA GLU A 246 1.67 -42.88 1.02
C GLU A 246 2.57 -42.25 -0.05
N ASN A 247 2.14 -42.25 -1.30
CA ASN A 247 2.86 -41.71 -2.47
C ASN A 247 2.13 -40.54 -3.11
N ASP A 248 1.03 -40.11 -2.51
CA ASP A 248 0.24 -38.98 -2.92
C ASP A 248 0.55 -37.77 -2.03
N MET A 249 0.89 -36.63 -2.64
CA MET A 249 1.14 -35.38 -1.92
C MET A 249 -0.17 -34.70 -1.48
N PHE A 250 -1.29 -35.04 -2.11
CA PHE A 250 -2.62 -34.52 -1.78
C PHE A 250 -3.66 -35.65 -1.61
N PRO A 251 -3.55 -36.52 -0.58
CA PRO A 251 -4.40 -37.71 -0.40
C PRO A 251 -5.92 -37.48 -0.25
N LEU A 252 -6.36 -36.22 -0.29
CA LEU A 252 -7.75 -35.82 -0.14
C LEU A 252 -8.23 -34.97 -1.32
N ASN A 253 -7.41 -34.79 -2.35
CA ASN A 253 -7.74 -34.02 -3.54
C ASN A 253 -7.49 -34.87 -4.79
N SER A 254 -8.57 -35.47 -5.29
CA SER A 254 -8.53 -36.39 -6.43
C SER A 254 -8.10 -35.76 -7.77
N SER A 255 -7.88 -34.44 -7.79
CA SER A 255 -7.35 -33.70 -8.94
C SER A 255 -5.84 -33.43 -8.84
N GLU A 256 -5.19 -33.72 -7.71
CA GLU A 256 -3.78 -33.40 -7.45
C GLU A 256 -3.06 -34.58 -6.82
N HIS A 257 -1.81 -34.85 -7.24
CA HIS A 257 -0.99 -35.90 -6.60
C HIS A 257 0.51 -35.58 -6.54
N ILE A 258 0.94 -34.50 -7.20
CA ILE A 258 2.33 -34.04 -7.28
C ILE A 258 2.34 -32.54 -6.97
N ASP A 259 3.34 -32.11 -6.22
CA ASP A 259 3.70 -30.72 -5.94
C ASP A 259 5.22 -30.62 -6.15
N SER A 260 5.60 -30.17 -7.35
CA SER A 260 6.97 -30.29 -7.89
C SER A 260 7.98 -29.35 -7.23
N ASP A 261 7.56 -28.18 -6.77
CA ASP A 261 8.39 -27.18 -6.09
C ASP A 261 8.17 -27.11 -4.58
N GLU A 262 7.28 -27.95 -4.06
CA GLU A 262 6.97 -28.12 -2.65
C GLU A 262 6.33 -26.88 -2.00
N ASP A 263 5.57 -26.09 -2.76
CA ASP A 263 4.95 -24.86 -2.27
C ASP A 263 3.55 -25.06 -1.65
N GLY A 264 2.97 -26.24 -1.84
CA GLY A 264 1.67 -26.62 -1.29
C GLY A 264 0.50 -26.53 -2.27
N VAL A 265 0.71 -26.06 -3.49
CA VAL A 265 -0.25 -26.11 -4.59
C VAL A 265 0.11 -27.28 -5.52
N GLY A 266 -0.88 -28.08 -5.92
CA GLY A 266 -0.62 -29.21 -6.79
C GLY A 266 -0.31 -28.78 -8.22
N ASP A 267 0.55 -29.55 -8.90
CA ASP A 267 1.01 -29.28 -10.27
C ASP A 267 -0.13 -29.02 -11.27
N ASN A 268 -1.35 -29.55 -11.08
CA ASN A 268 -2.44 -29.30 -12.03
C ASN A 268 -3.11 -27.94 -11.81
N ALA A 269 -3.12 -27.43 -10.58
CA ALA A 269 -3.63 -26.12 -10.20
C ALA A 269 -2.57 -25.01 -10.31
N ASP A 270 -1.29 -25.35 -10.18
CA ASP A 270 -0.18 -24.39 -10.18
C ASP A 270 0.20 -23.93 -11.61
N ALA A 271 0.16 -22.62 -11.82
CA ALA A 271 0.59 -21.98 -13.07
C ALA A 271 2.12 -22.07 -13.29
N PHE A 272 2.92 -22.12 -12.22
CA PHE A 272 4.38 -22.15 -12.25
C PHE A 272 4.98 -23.26 -11.37
N LYS A 273 4.59 -24.50 -11.63
CA LYS A 273 5.03 -25.80 -11.03
C LYS A 273 6.48 -26.00 -10.57
N ASP A 274 7.42 -25.17 -11.03
CA ASP A 274 8.84 -25.26 -10.70
C ASP A 274 9.33 -24.02 -9.90
N ASP A 275 8.45 -23.07 -9.57
CA ASP A 275 8.73 -21.81 -8.88
C ASP A 275 7.82 -21.65 -7.64
N PRO A 276 8.32 -21.98 -6.44
CA PRO A 276 7.52 -22.00 -5.22
C PRO A 276 7.13 -20.61 -4.71
N THR A 277 7.42 -19.56 -5.48
CA THR A 277 7.07 -18.18 -5.17
C THR A 277 5.97 -17.63 -6.08
N GLU A 278 5.51 -18.39 -7.08
CA GLU A 278 4.49 -17.97 -8.03
C GLU A 278 3.48 -19.09 -8.29
N GLN A 279 2.25 -18.93 -7.83
CA GLN A 279 1.21 -19.97 -7.96
C GLN A 279 0.15 -19.63 -9.01
N TYR A 280 -0.02 -18.34 -9.27
CA TYR A 280 -1.16 -17.79 -10.01
C TYR A 280 -0.67 -16.91 -11.15
N ASP A 281 -1.37 -16.99 -12.28
CA ASP A 281 -1.23 -16.14 -13.46
C ASP A 281 -2.66 -15.72 -13.87
N THR A 282 -3.13 -14.63 -13.26
CA THR A 282 -4.53 -14.25 -13.30
C THR A 282 -4.99 -13.87 -14.72
N ASP A 283 -4.16 -13.18 -15.48
CA ASP A 283 -4.48 -12.73 -16.83
C ASP A 283 -3.87 -13.56 -17.97
N LYS A 284 -3.01 -14.52 -17.63
CA LYS A 284 -2.44 -15.53 -18.52
C LYS A 284 -1.44 -14.98 -19.52
N ASP A 285 -0.70 -13.97 -19.10
CA ASP A 285 0.33 -13.36 -19.92
C ASP A 285 1.71 -14.03 -19.75
N GLY A 286 1.83 -14.92 -18.77
CA GLY A 286 3.01 -15.73 -18.48
C GLY A 286 3.95 -15.13 -17.43
N VAL A 287 3.59 -14.03 -16.78
CA VAL A 287 4.23 -13.50 -15.58
C VAL A 287 3.35 -13.85 -14.37
N GLY A 288 3.97 -14.31 -13.28
CA GLY A 288 3.22 -14.69 -12.09
C GLY A 288 2.69 -13.47 -11.35
N ASP A 289 1.54 -13.64 -10.68
CA ASP A 289 0.84 -12.57 -9.97
C ASP A 289 1.73 -11.85 -8.93
N ASN A 290 2.76 -12.48 -8.36
CA ASN A 290 3.64 -11.79 -7.39
C ASN A 290 4.70 -10.92 -8.07
N ALA A 291 5.07 -11.22 -9.31
CA ALA A 291 6.00 -10.45 -10.13
C ALA A 291 5.32 -9.44 -11.05
N ASP A 292 4.02 -9.61 -11.32
CA ASP A 292 3.24 -8.77 -12.23
C ASP A 292 2.66 -7.53 -11.53
N ALA A 293 3.05 -6.34 -12.02
CA ALA A 293 2.51 -5.07 -11.56
C ALA A 293 1.03 -4.88 -11.92
N PHE A 294 0.55 -5.51 -12.99
CA PHE A 294 -0.81 -5.38 -13.51
C PHE A 294 -1.49 -6.73 -13.74
N LYS A 295 -1.61 -7.54 -12.69
CA LYS A 295 -2.23 -8.89 -12.61
C LYS A 295 -3.52 -9.17 -13.39
N ASN A 296 -4.23 -8.15 -13.88
CA ASN A 296 -5.48 -8.29 -14.61
C ASN A 296 -5.41 -7.72 -16.05
N ASP A 297 -4.26 -7.21 -16.47
CA ASP A 297 -4.03 -6.63 -17.79
C ASP A 297 -2.88 -7.37 -18.51
N PRO A 298 -3.20 -8.35 -19.38
CA PRO A 298 -2.19 -9.19 -20.01
C PRO A 298 -1.35 -8.45 -21.06
N THR A 299 -1.51 -7.13 -21.18
CA THR A 299 -0.70 -6.27 -22.03
C THR A 299 0.30 -5.42 -21.26
N GLU A 300 0.29 -5.44 -19.92
CA GLU A 300 1.19 -4.67 -19.06
C GLU A 300 1.74 -5.57 -17.95
N GLN A 301 3.07 -5.64 -17.82
CA GLN A 301 3.73 -6.51 -16.82
C GLN A 301 4.58 -5.72 -15.82
N TYR A 302 4.99 -4.52 -16.24
CA TYR A 302 6.00 -3.72 -15.57
C TYR A 302 5.50 -2.29 -15.44
N ASP A 303 5.82 -1.67 -14.32
CA ASP A 303 5.62 -0.25 -14.00
C ASP A 303 6.97 0.24 -13.47
N THR A 304 7.82 0.73 -14.37
CA THR A 304 9.24 0.98 -14.06
C THR A 304 9.43 2.13 -13.07
N ASP A 305 8.57 3.14 -13.09
CA ASP A 305 8.64 4.32 -12.22
C ASP A 305 7.56 4.38 -11.14
N GLU A 306 6.71 3.36 -11.06
CA GLU A 306 5.68 3.15 -10.03
C GLU A 306 4.58 4.23 -10.04
N ASP A 307 4.24 4.74 -11.22
CA ASP A 307 3.26 5.81 -11.39
C ASP A 307 1.83 5.31 -11.65
N GLY A 308 1.68 3.99 -11.84
CA GLY A 308 0.42 3.30 -12.07
C GLY A 308 0.02 3.15 -13.53
N VAL A 309 0.86 3.56 -14.49
CA VAL A 309 0.70 3.28 -15.92
C VAL A 309 1.73 2.25 -16.34
N GLY A 310 1.30 1.20 -17.03
CA GLY A 310 2.22 0.16 -17.47
C GLY A 310 3.21 0.64 -18.52
N ASP A 311 4.42 0.09 -18.48
CA ASP A 311 5.53 0.41 -19.36
C ASP A 311 5.15 0.43 -20.85
N ASN A 312 4.19 -0.39 -21.32
CA ASN A 312 3.82 -0.39 -22.74
C ASN A 312 2.87 0.75 -23.11
N ALA A 313 2.12 1.29 -22.15
CA ALA A 313 1.23 2.44 -22.30
C ALA A 313 1.90 3.78 -21.96
N ASP A 314 2.96 3.76 -21.16
CA ASP A 314 3.67 4.95 -20.71
C ASP A 314 4.69 5.47 -21.75
N ALA A 315 4.52 6.75 -22.12
CA ALA A 315 5.45 7.45 -23.00
C ALA A 315 6.80 7.76 -22.32
N PHE A 316 6.85 7.89 -20.99
CA PHE A 316 8.04 8.24 -20.20
C PHE A 316 8.26 7.33 -19.00
N LYS A 317 8.40 6.01 -19.25
CA LYS A 317 8.64 4.90 -18.29
C LYS A 317 9.60 5.10 -17.11
N ASP A 318 10.44 6.13 -17.14
CA ASP A 318 11.43 6.42 -16.10
C ASP A 318 11.08 7.72 -15.31
N ASP A 319 9.98 8.40 -15.65
CA ASP A 319 9.55 9.68 -15.07
C ASP A 319 8.09 9.60 -14.57
N PRO A 320 7.87 9.39 -13.27
CA PRO A 320 6.54 9.16 -12.71
C PRO A 320 5.66 10.42 -12.68
N THR A 321 6.14 11.52 -13.27
CA THR A 321 5.40 12.77 -13.40
C THR A 321 4.91 13.05 -14.82
N GLU A 322 5.26 12.21 -15.79
CA GLU A 322 4.88 12.36 -17.20
C GLU A 322 4.44 11.02 -17.79
N GLN A 323 3.19 10.89 -18.23
CA GLN A 323 2.64 9.63 -18.76
C GLN A 323 2.31 9.67 -20.25
N TYR A 324 2.12 10.88 -20.77
CA TYR A 324 1.53 11.12 -22.08
C TYR A 324 2.38 12.12 -22.85
N ASP A 325 2.52 11.89 -24.14
CA ASP A 325 3.12 12.78 -25.14
C ASP A 325 2.12 12.87 -26.29
N THR A 326 1.19 13.82 -26.20
CA THR A 326 0.01 13.86 -27.06
C THR A 326 0.33 14.16 -28.53
N ASP A 327 1.38 14.93 -28.81
CA ASP A 327 1.79 15.29 -30.16
C ASP A 327 3.11 14.65 -30.63
N GLU A 328 3.69 13.79 -29.81
CA GLU A 328 4.87 12.95 -30.10
C GLU A 328 6.14 13.77 -30.35
N ASP A 329 6.28 14.90 -29.65
CA ASP A 329 7.42 15.81 -29.80
C ASP A 329 8.59 15.52 -28.83
N GLY A 330 8.35 14.65 -27.85
CA GLY A 330 9.31 14.19 -26.86
C GLY A 330 9.31 14.98 -25.54
N VAL A 331 8.39 15.94 -25.35
CA VAL A 331 8.12 16.60 -24.07
C VAL A 331 6.78 16.10 -23.53
N GLY A 332 6.75 15.70 -22.26
CA GLY A 332 5.53 15.18 -21.66
C GLY A 332 4.46 16.25 -21.50
N ASP A 333 3.20 15.83 -21.62
CA ASP A 333 2.02 16.69 -21.57
C ASP A 333 1.97 17.60 -20.32
N ASN A 334 2.55 17.22 -19.18
CA ASN A 334 2.52 18.08 -17.98
C ASN A 334 3.54 19.23 -18.05
N THR A 335 4.63 19.03 -18.79
CA THR A 335 5.69 20.02 -19.02
C THR A 335 5.41 20.86 -20.28
N ASP A 336 4.79 20.26 -21.29
CA ASP A 336 4.49 20.92 -22.55
C ASP A 336 3.32 21.93 -22.44
N VAL A 337 3.62 23.20 -22.74
CA VAL A 337 2.64 24.28 -22.79
C VAL A 337 1.69 24.12 -23.98
N PHE A 338 2.16 23.53 -25.09
CA PHE A 338 1.46 23.39 -26.36
C PHE A 338 1.26 21.93 -26.79
N LYS A 339 0.71 21.10 -25.89
CA LYS A 339 0.38 19.64 -26.00
C LYS A 339 -0.19 19.07 -27.31
N TYR A 340 -0.56 19.90 -28.28
CA TYR A 340 -1.15 19.50 -29.55
C TYR A 340 -0.40 20.08 -30.76
N ASP A 341 0.70 20.80 -30.53
CA ASP A 341 1.55 21.40 -31.55
C ASP A 341 3.01 20.97 -31.35
N PRO A 342 3.46 19.93 -32.08
CA PRO A 342 4.79 19.34 -31.89
C PRO A 342 5.93 20.25 -32.37
N THR A 343 5.64 21.51 -32.69
CA THR A 343 6.62 22.52 -33.07
C THR A 343 6.83 23.58 -31.99
N GLU A 344 6.05 23.56 -30.90
CA GLU A 344 6.14 24.50 -29.79
C GLU A 344 6.08 23.76 -28.46
N GLN A 345 6.95 24.12 -27.50
CA GLN A 345 7.03 23.45 -26.19
C GLN A 345 6.96 24.44 -25.01
N TYR A 346 7.37 25.68 -25.26
CA TYR A 346 7.59 26.71 -24.26
C TYR A 346 6.95 28.02 -24.71
N ASP A 347 6.47 28.79 -23.74
CA ASP A 347 5.93 30.14 -23.87
C ASP A 347 6.59 30.97 -22.76
N THR A 348 7.73 31.59 -23.07
CA THR A 348 8.63 32.17 -22.05
C THR A 348 8.01 33.39 -21.37
N ASP A 349 7.22 34.19 -22.09
CA ASP A 349 6.58 35.39 -21.59
C ASP A 349 5.07 35.26 -21.31
N GLU A 350 4.51 34.07 -21.56
CA GLU A 350 3.13 33.67 -21.27
C GLU A 350 2.08 34.44 -22.08
N ASP A 351 2.41 34.80 -23.32
CA ASP A 351 1.54 35.60 -24.18
C ASP A 351 0.64 34.77 -25.12
N GLY A 352 0.88 33.45 -25.15
CA GLY A 352 0.12 32.46 -25.92
C GLY A 352 0.69 32.14 -27.30
N VAL A 353 1.82 32.72 -27.70
CA VAL A 353 2.60 32.30 -28.87
C VAL A 353 3.81 31.50 -28.39
N GLY A 354 4.05 30.35 -29.00
CA GLY A 354 5.19 29.52 -28.62
C GLY A 354 6.52 30.17 -28.99
N ASP A 355 7.55 29.91 -28.18
CA ASP A 355 8.89 30.46 -28.33
C ASP A 355 9.48 30.31 -29.74
N ASN A 356 9.13 29.28 -30.52
CA ASN A 356 9.68 29.11 -31.87
C ASN A 356 9.01 30.01 -32.91
N ALA A 357 7.75 30.38 -32.69
CA ALA A 357 6.97 31.30 -33.51
C ALA A 357 7.07 32.76 -33.07
N ASP A 358 7.47 33.01 -31.82
CA ASP A 358 7.58 34.34 -31.24
C ASP A 358 8.92 35.02 -31.56
N ALA A 359 8.83 36.20 -32.18
CA ALA A 359 9.99 37.04 -32.47
C ALA A 359 10.61 37.69 -31.22
N PHE A 360 9.82 37.91 -30.15
CA PHE A 360 10.25 38.57 -28.92
C PHE A 360 9.85 37.81 -27.64
N LYS A 361 10.27 36.55 -27.54
CA LYS A 361 10.07 35.57 -26.43
C LYS A 361 10.09 36.06 -24.96
N ASP A 362 10.64 37.23 -24.69
CA ASP A 362 10.75 37.80 -23.33
C ASP A 362 9.81 39.01 -23.13
N ASP A 363 9.05 39.42 -24.15
CA ASP A 363 8.16 40.60 -24.16
C ASP A 363 6.74 40.22 -24.59
N PRO A 364 5.82 40.03 -23.62
CA PRO A 364 4.46 39.54 -23.90
C PRO A 364 3.58 40.59 -24.60
N THR A 365 4.15 41.73 -24.98
CA THR A 365 3.47 42.77 -25.73
C THR A 365 3.89 42.82 -27.20
N GLU A 366 4.87 42.02 -27.63
CA GLU A 366 5.38 41.98 -29.00
C GLU A 366 5.56 40.54 -29.48
N GLN A 367 4.86 40.12 -30.54
CA GLN A 367 4.91 38.74 -31.06
C GLN A 367 5.55 38.63 -32.44
N TYR A 368 5.53 39.73 -33.20
CA TYR A 368 5.84 39.76 -34.63
C TYR A 368 6.81 40.89 -34.91
N ASP A 369 7.72 40.64 -35.85
CA ASP A 369 8.65 41.61 -36.45
C ASP A 369 8.52 41.44 -37.96
N THR A 370 7.58 42.16 -38.57
CA THR A 370 7.15 41.93 -39.95
C THR A 370 8.25 42.23 -40.96
N ASP A 371 9.12 43.20 -40.69
CA ASP A 371 10.19 43.62 -41.59
C ASP A 371 11.61 43.22 -41.14
N GLU A 372 11.71 42.54 -40.00
CA GLU A 372 12.92 41.96 -39.41
C GLU A 372 13.97 43.01 -39.02
N ASP A 373 13.52 44.16 -38.54
CA ASP A 373 14.38 45.29 -38.16
C ASP A 373 14.77 45.31 -36.67
N GLY A 374 14.12 44.47 -35.87
CA GLY A 374 14.36 44.28 -34.45
C GLY A 374 13.47 45.11 -33.53
N VAL A 375 12.49 45.86 -34.05
CA VAL A 375 11.40 46.48 -33.28
C VAL A 375 10.10 45.72 -33.54
N GLY A 376 9.36 45.39 -32.49
CA GLY A 376 8.12 44.64 -32.64
C GLY A 376 7.01 45.46 -33.30
N ASP A 377 6.14 44.77 -34.05
CA ASP A 377 5.05 45.36 -34.83
C ASP A 377 4.13 46.30 -34.00
N ASN A 378 3.97 46.11 -32.69
CA ASN A 378 3.14 47.00 -31.87
C ASN A 378 3.86 48.29 -31.47
N THR A 379 5.19 48.29 -31.46
CA THR A 379 6.05 49.44 -31.14
C THR A 379 6.51 50.17 -32.39
N ASP A 380 6.66 49.47 -33.51
CA ASP A 380 7.16 50.03 -34.77
C ASP A 380 6.11 50.92 -35.46
N ALA A 381 6.47 52.18 -35.69
CA ALA A 381 5.64 53.11 -36.44
C ALA A 381 5.53 52.74 -37.94
N PHE A 382 6.48 51.95 -38.48
CA PHE A 382 6.61 51.61 -39.89
C PHE A 382 6.82 50.11 -40.15
N ILE A 383 5.94 49.26 -39.62
CA ILE A 383 5.87 47.77 -39.70
C ILE A 383 6.38 47.07 -41.00
N ASP A 384 6.39 47.75 -42.17
CA ASP A 384 6.81 47.17 -43.46
C ASP A 384 8.15 47.78 -44.00
N ASP A 385 8.79 48.72 -43.30
CA ASP A 385 9.98 49.45 -43.73
C ASP A 385 11.13 49.34 -42.71
N PRO A 386 12.08 48.41 -42.91
CA PRO A 386 13.11 48.09 -41.91
C PRO A 386 14.21 49.16 -41.81
N THR A 387 13.95 50.34 -42.37
CA THR A 387 14.82 51.51 -42.30
C THR A 387 14.22 52.66 -41.51
N GLU A 388 13.01 52.52 -40.96
CA GLU A 388 12.31 53.52 -40.17
C GLU A 388 11.60 52.85 -38.98
N GLN A 389 11.76 53.37 -37.76
CA GLN A 389 11.19 52.77 -36.54
C GLN A 389 10.31 53.74 -35.74
N TYR A 390 10.58 55.04 -35.87
CA TYR A 390 10.03 56.10 -35.06
C TYR A 390 9.44 57.19 -35.96
N ASP A 391 8.35 57.79 -35.51
CA ASP A 391 7.65 58.92 -36.11
C ASP A 391 7.30 59.89 -34.97
N ASN A 392 8.31 60.64 -34.51
CA ASN A 392 8.23 61.33 -33.23
C ASN A 392 7.17 62.45 -33.20
N ASP A 393 6.78 62.99 -34.36
CA ASP A 393 5.72 63.98 -34.51
C ASP A 393 4.41 63.44 -35.11
N GLU A 394 4.36 62.13 -35.40
CA GLU A 394 3.23 61.40 -35.97
C GLU A 394 2.76 61.98 -37.34
N ASP A 395 3.67 62.53 -38.14
CA ASP A 395 3.36 63.12 -39.45
C ASP A 395 3.35 62.10 -40.61
N GLY A 396 3.83 60.88 -40.34
CA GLY A 396 3.88 59.76 -41.26
C GLY A 396 5.16 59.67 -42.10
N ASN A 397 6.17 60.50 -41.81
CA ASN A 397 7.55 60.30 -42.26
C ASN A 397 8.38 59.77 -41.10
N GLY A 398 9.15 58.71 -41.32
CA GLY A 398 10.02 58.20 -40.27
C GLY A 398 11.22 59.10 -40.00
N ASP A 399 11.64 59.16 -38.75
CA ASP A 399 12.71 60.04 -38.23
C ASP A 399 14.04 59.88 -39.00
N ASN A 400 14.34 58.72 -39.63
CA ASN A 400 15.60 58.58 -40.39
C ASN A 400 15.56 59.35 -41.72
N LYS A 401 14.37 59.71 -42.20
CA LYS A 401 14.15 60.42 -43.47
C LYS A 401 13.51 61.79 -43.28
N ASP A 402 12.77 62.01 -42.20
CA ASP A 402 12.29 63.35 -41.85
C ASP A 402 13.47 64.28 -41.53
N PRO A 403 13.47 65.52 -42.04
CA PRO A 403 14.45 66.53 -41.64
C PRO A 403 14.03 67.43 -40.45
N ASP A 404 12.86 67.22 -39.84
CA ASP A 404 12.26 67.99 -38.73
C ASP A 404 11.42 67.05 -37.82
N ASP A 405 12.08 66.19 -37.03
CA ASP A 405 11.49 65.05 -36.28
C ASP A 405 10.46 65.45 -35.18
N ASP A 406 10.34 66.73 -34.84
CA ASP A 406 9.37 67.23 -33.87
C ASP A 406 8.42 68.32 -34.41
N ASN A 407 8.52 68.60 -35.71
CA ASN A 407 7.72 69.54 -36.48
C ASN A 407 7.64 70.96 -35.86
N ASP A 408 8.72 71.44 -35.24
CA ASP A 408 8.80 72.77 -34.61
C ASP A 408 9.27 73.89 -35.54
N LEU A 409 9.50 73.57 -36.82
CA LEU A 409 10.00 74.46 -37.88
C LEU A 409 11.52 74.71 -37.84
N VAL A 410 12.27 73.98 -37.01
CA VAL A 410 13.74 73.96 -36.96
C VAL A 410 14.22 72.58 -37.39
N LEU A 411 14.99 72.51 -38.48
CA LEU A 411 15.48 71.23 -39.00
C LEU A 411 16.47 70.58 -38.02
N ASP A 412 16.47 69.25 -37.89
CA ASP A 412 17.28 68.50 -36.88
C ASP A 412 18.77 68.87 -36.91
N ALA A 413 19.31 69.14 -38.10
CA ALA A 413 20.71 69.50 -38.30
C ALA A 413 21.09 70.84 -37.61
N ASP A 414 20.10 71.70 -37.36
CA ASP A 414 20.22 72.99 -36.69
C ASP A 414 19.47 73.02 -35.33
N ASP A 415 18.85 71.90 -34.92
CA ASP A 415 18.05 71.78 -33.70
C ASP A 415 18.87 71.29 -32.49
N ASN A 416 18.74 71.97 -31.34
CA ASN A 416 19.36 71.56 -30.09
C ASN A 416 18.51 70.61 -29.22
N CYS A 417 17.29 70.30 -29.65
CA CYS A 417 16.38 69.27 -29.14
C CYS A 417 15.58 68.59 -30.28
N PRO A 418 16.22 67.82 -31.18
CA PRO A 418 15.59 67.31 -32.41
C PRO A 418 14.27 66.54 -32.25
N TYR A 419 14.04 65.92 -31.09
CA TYR A 419 12.85 65.10 -30.84
C TYR A 419 11.83 65.79 -29.91
N LEU A 420 12.00 67.07 -29.57
CA LEU A 420 11.13 67.76 -28.63
C LEU A 420 10.98 69.25 -28.95
N SER A 421 9.81 69.55 -29.53
CA SER A 421 9.48 70.86 -30.07
C SER A 421 9.86 72.03 -29.17
N ASN A 422 10.75 72.89 -29.67
CA ASN A 422 11.29 74.04 -28.98
C ASN A 422 11.74 75.16 -29.93
N GLU A 423 10.81 75.71 -30.74
CA GLU A 423 11.08 76.69 -31.83
C GLU A 423 12.02 77.88 -31.47
N ASN A 424 12.17 78.18 -30.17
CA ASN A 424 13.03 79.25 -29.66
C ASN A 424 14.52 78.86 -29.50
N GLN A 425 14.86 77.57 -29.58
CA GLN A 425 16.22 77.02 -29.53
C GLN A 425 17.03 77.53 -28.33
N LEU A 426 16.38 77.76 -27.20
CA LEU A 426 17.00 78.34 -26.02
C LEU A 426 17.96 77.34 -25.37
N ASP A 427 19.26 77.62 -25.42
CA ASP A 427 20.31 76.94 -24.65
C ASP A 427 20.94 77.95 -23.68
N SER A 428 20.54 77.89 -22.41
CA SER A 428 20.96 78.87 -21.41
C SER A 428 22.41 78.67 -20.92
N ASN A 429 22.93 77.45 -21.01
CA ASN A 429 24.23 77.09 -20.46
C ASN A 429 25.32 76.94 -21.55
N GLY A 430 24.93 76.93 -22.82
CA GLY A 430 25.81 76.88 -23.99
C GLY A 430 26.45 75.51 -24.23
N ASN A 431 25.84 74.42 -23.75
CA ASN A 431 26.38 73.06 -23.90
C ASN A 431 25.97 72.38 -25.22
N GLY A 432 25.10 73.01 -26.02
CA GLY A 432 24.60 72.48 -27.29
C GLY A 432 23.39 71.56 -27.16
N ILE A 433 22.81 71.40 -25.98
CA ILE A 433 21.54 70.72 -25.71
C ILE A 433 20.53 71.80 -25.30
N GLY A 434 19.37 71.86 -25.93
CA GLY A 434 18.36 72.87 -25.62
C GLY A 434 17.79 72.71 -24.22
N ASP A 435 17.38 73.84 -23.62
CA ASP A 435 16.76 73.89 -22.29
C ASP A 435 15.49 73.00 -22.20
N ALA A 436 14.86 72.66 -23.35
CA ALA A 436 13.67 71.82 -23.44
C ALA A 436 13.95 70.34 -23.19
N CYS A 437 15.06 69.82 -23.71
CA CYS A 437 15.45 68.41 -23.65
C CYS A 437 16.66 68.16 -22.71
N ASP A 438 17.20 69.20 -22.07
CA ASP A 438 18.27 69.07 -21.08
C ASP A 438 17.76 68.43 -19.77
N SER A 439 18.00 67.12 -19.64
CA SER A 439 17.65 66.34 -18.44
C SER A 439 18.35 66.81 -17.16
N GLU A 440 19.57 67.35 -17.24
CA GLU A 440 20.29 67.89 -16.07
C GLU A 440 19.64 69.18 -15.56
N ARG A 441 18.97 69.92 -16.45
CA ARG A 441 18.17 71.10 -16.10
C ARG A 441 16.76 70.74 -15.65
N LEU A 442 16.09 69.78 -16.29
CA LEU A 442 14.77 69.28 -15.86
C LEU A 442 14.82 68.60 -14.47
N ALA A 443 15.96 68.02 -14.10
CA ALA A 443 16.21 67.49 -12.76
C ALA A 443 16.40 68.57 -11.67
N THR A 444 16.54 69.85 -12.03
CA THR A 444 16.70 70.96 -11.07
C THR A 444 15.37 71.56 -10.60
N PHE A 445 14.42 70.71 -10.19
CA PHE A 445 13.32 71.13 -9.32
C PHE A 445 13.76 71.35 -7.84
N ASP A 446 15.06 71.40 -7.56
CA ASP A 446 15.61 71.66 -6.20
C ASP A 446 15.45 73.12 -5.72
N SER A 447 14.58 73.90 -6.40
CA SER A 447 14.16 75.25 -5.96
C SER A 447 12.67 75.37 -5.64
N ALA A 448 11.89 74.29 -5.77
CA ALA A 448 10.53 74.28 -5.23
C ALA A 448 10.61 74.16 -3.70
N ILE A 449 10.44 75.29 -2.99
CA ILE A 449 10.10 75.25 -1.57
C ILE A 449 8.73 74.58 -1.48
N PHE A 450 8.69 73.30 -1.14
CA PHE A 450 7.45 72.63 -0.72
C PHE A 450 6.95 73.33 0.53
N ASP A 451 5.89 74.13 0.37
CA ASP A 451 5.10 74.67 1.48
C ASP A 451 4.32 73.50 2.11
N THR A 452 4.91 72.90 3.14
CA THR A 452 4.31 71.78 3.89
C THR A 452 3.05 72.19 4.67
N ASP A 453 2.69 73.48 4.74
CA ASP A 453 1.53 73.96 5.49
C ASP A 453 0.22 74.01 4.67
N LYS A 454 0.22 73.53 3.42
CA LYS A 454 -1.00 73.48 2.56
C LYS A 454 -1.57 72.08 2.27
N TRP A 455 -1.01 71.03 2.87
CA TRP A 455 -1.52 69.65 2.74
C TRP A 455 -1.90 69.02 4.08
N LEU A 456 -2.55 69.80 4.96
CA LEU A 456 -3.35 69.30 6.09
C LEU A 456 -4.81 69.75 5.97
#